data_AF-A0A5D8YFS3-F1
#
_entry.id   AF-A0A5D8YFS3-F1
#
_cell.length_a   1.000
_cell.length_b   1.000
_cell.length_c   1.000
_cell.angle_alpha   90.00
_cell.angle_beta   90.00
_cell.angle_gamma   90.00
#
_symmetry.space_group_name_H-M   'P 1'
#
loop_
_entity.id
_entity.type
_entity.pdbx_description
1 polymer ?
#
loop_
_entity_poly.entity_id
_entity_poly.type
_entity_poly.pdbx_seq_one_letter_code
_entity_poly.pdbx_strand_id
1 'polypeptide(L)'
;DERIAGALAGTQVRIAMTSPGHASGTDRLAECARAAGWADDTIVVNLQGDEPFAPVSGIRAVAALIAASDAPMATLAAVIGDVDELLDPNAVKVVVDASGHALYFSRAPVPWPRDAFATCRDSLPAGGLWLRHIGIYAYRAGFLQTFAAMPPGRLESIESLEQLRVLEAGYRIAVAGTPEAFPPGVDTPDDLARAERHLAAMRA
;
A
#
# COMPACT_ATOMS: atom_id res chain seq x y z
N ASP A 1 2.91 -17.27 13.04
CA ASP A 1 2.66 -18.65 12.60
C ASP A 1 3.98 -19.40 12.59
N GLU A 2 4.10 -20.47 13.39
CA GLU A 2 5.33 -21.27 13.48
C GLU A 2 5.68 -21.98 12.16
N ARG A 3 4.69 -22.30 11.32
CA ARG A 3 4.93 -22.94 10.02
C ARG A 3 5.64 -22.00 9.06
N ILE A 4 5.25 -20.72 9.05
CA ILE A 4 5.91 -19.68 8.23
C ILE A 4 7.35 -19.46 8.73
N ALA A 5 7.54 -19.38 10.06
CA ALA A 5 8.88 -19.25 10.63
C ALA A 5 9.77 -20.45 10.29
N GLY A 6 9.21 -21.68 10.36
CA GLY A 6 9.90 -22.91 10.00
C GLY A 6 10.28 -22.99 8.53
N ALA A 7 9.44 -22.47 7.62
CA ALA A 7 9.75 -22.41 6.18
C ALA A 7 10.96 -21.51 5.85
N LEU A 8 11.27 -20.55 6.73
CA LEU A 8 12.42 -19.64 6.60
C LEU A 8 13.65 -20.11 7.39
N ALA A 9 13.58 -21.27 8.05
CA ALA A 9 14.69 -21.81 8.83
C ALA A 9 15.93 -22.05 7.94
N GLY A 10 17.10 -21.61 8.42
CA GLY A 10 18.36 -21.71 7.68
C GLY A 10 18.60 -20.58 6.67
N THR A 11 17.66 -19.65 6.50
CA THR A 11 17.88 -18.41 5.73
C THR A 11 18.50 -17.32 6.61
N GLN A 12 18.93 -16.22 5.99
CA GLN A 12 19.44 -15.02 6.68
C GLN A 12 18.30 -14.08 7.17
N VAL A 13 17.04 -14.45 6.94
CA VAL A 13 15.88 -13.64 7.31
C VAL A 13 15.73 -13.63 8.83
N ARG A 14 15.69 -12.43 9.42
CA ARG A 14 15.34 -12.27 10.83
C ARG A 14 13.84 -12.35 10.99
N ILE A 15 13.39 -13.20 11.92
CA ILE A 15 11.96 -13.44 12.16
C ILE A 15 11.59 -12.79 13.48
N ALA A 16 10.57 -11.94 13.45
CA ALA A 16 9.91 -11.42 14.64
C ALA A 16 8.56 -12.12 14.80
N MET A 17 8.38 -12.86 15.89
CA MET A 17 7.08 -13.45 16.22
C MET A 17 6.19 -12.35 16.79
N THR A 18 5.03 -12.13 16.19
CA THR A 18 4.05 -11.12 16.61
C THR A 18 2.81 -11.77 17.23
N SER A 19 2.09 -11.02 18.05
CA SER A 19 0.82 -11.44 18.64
C SER A 19 -0.22 -11.82 17.58
N PRO A 20 -1.02 -12.89 17.80
CA PRO A 20 -2.15 -13.22 16.92
C PRO A 20 -3.35 -12.28 17.11
N GLY A 21 -3.35 -11.41 18.14
CA GLY A 21 -4.46 -10.51 18.46
C GLY A 21 -4.46 -9.19 17.70
N HIS A 22 -3.52 -8.97 16.78
CA HIS A 22 -3.43 -7.74 16.00
C HIS A 22 -4.50 -7.66 14.93
N ALA A 23 -5.16 -6.51 14.83
CA ALA A 23 -6.23 -6.28 13.86
C ALA A 23 -5.70 -5.98 12.45
N SER A 24 -4.51 -5.38 12.34
CA SER A 24 -3.94 -4.94 11.07
C SER A 24 -2.46 -5.34 10.89
N GLY A 25 -1.96 -5.19 9.66
CA GLY A 25 -0.53 -5.34 9.37
C GLY A 25 0.31 -4.28 10.07
N THR A 26 -0.19 -3.04 10.12
CA THR A 26 0.51 -1.93 10.75
C THR A 26 0.65 -2.10 12.27
N ASP A 27 -0.33 -2.71 12.96
CA ASP A 27 -0.21 -3.04 14.39
C ASP A 27 0.91 -4.07 14.65
N ARG A 28 1.05 -5.07 13.77
CA ARG A 28 2.16 -6.04 13.83
C ARG A 28 3.51 -5.32 13.66
N LEU A 29 3.60 -4.36 12.74
CA LEU A 29 4.82 -3.57 12.54
C LEU A 29 5.17 -2.73 13.78
N ALA A 30 4.17 -2.16 14.47
CA ALA A 30 4.39 -1.43 15.71
C ALA A 30 4.96 -2.32 16.83
N GLU A 31 4.50 -3.57 16.92
CA GLU A 31 5.10 -4.56 17.83
C GLU A 31 6.56 -4.87 17.45
N CYS A 32 6.83 -5.13 16.18
CA CYS A 32 8.18 -5.39 15.68
C CYS A 32 9.13 -4.22 15.98
N ALA A 33 8.70 -2.98 15.73
CA ALA A 33 9.49 -1.78 15.98
C ALA A 33 9.87 -1.62 17.45
N ARG A 34 8.90 -1.87 18.35
CA ARG A 34 9.12 -1.83 19.80
C ARG A 34 10.06 -2.95 20.27
N ALA A 35 9.86 -4.17 19.78
CA ALA A 35 10.71 -5.32 20.12
C ALA A 35 12.15 -5.14 19.62
N ALA A 36 12.33 -4.51 18.47
CA ALA A 36 13.64 -4.24 17.88
C ALA A 36 14.32 -2.98 18.47
N GLY A 37 13.61 -2.14 19.23
CA GLY A 37 14.15 -0.93 19.83
C GLY A 37 14.56 0.13 18.81
N TRP A 38 13.84 0.24 17.69
CA TRP A 38 14.15 1.24 16.66
C TRP A 38 13.89 2.66 17.17
N ALA A 39 14.78 3.59 16.80
CA ALA A 39 14.60 5.01 17.09
C ALA A 39 13.41 5.58 16.30
N ASP A 40 12.73 6.58 16.84
CA ASP A 40 11.49 7.12 16.28
C ASP A 40 11.61 7.61 14.83
N ASP A 41 12.79 8.09 14.44
CA ASP A 41 13.14 8.60 13.12
C ASP A 41 13.52 7.50 12.11
N THR A 42 13.64 6.25 12.55
CA THR A 42 13.94 5.10 11.69
C THR A 42 12.85 4.95 10.65
N ILE A 43 13.25 4.90 9.37
CA ILE A 43 12.33 4.62 8.26
C ILE A 43 12.14 3.11 8.14
N VAL A 44 10.89 2.69 8.15
CA VAL A 44 10.47 1.29 8.01
C VAL A 44 9.63 1.18 6.74
N VAL A 45 10.04 0.33 5.80
CA VAL A 45 9.22 0.00 4.63
C VAL A 45 8.49 -1.31 4.91
N ASN A 46 7.17 -1.27 4.82
CA ASN A 46 6.30 -2.44 4.89
C ASN A 46 6.09 -3.00 3.48
N LEU A 47 6.69 -4.16 3.21
CA LEU A 47 6.41 -4.97 2.03
C LEU A 47 5.60 -6.18 2.49
N GLN A 48 4.40 -6.34 1.92
CA GLN A 48 3.51 -7.44 2.27
C GLN A 48 4.06 -8.78 1.76
N GLY A 49 3.72 -9.87 2.46
CA GLY A 49 4.22 -11.21 2.12
C GLY A 49 3.58 -11.83 0.87
N ASP A 50 2.49 -11.25 0.39
CA ASP A 50 1.72 -11.62 -0.80
C ASP A 50 2.11 -10.80 -2.05
N GLU A 51 3.15 -9.97 -1.97
CA GLU A 51 3.71 -9.21 -3.10
C GLU A 51 5.07 -9.77 -3.57
N PRO A 52 5.12 -10.98 -4.16
CA PRO A 52 6.38 -11.68 -4.48
C PRO A 52 7.21 -11.00 -5.58
N PHE A 53 6.59 -10.14 -6.40
CA PHE A 53 7.24 -9.47 -7.53
C PHE A 53 7.34 -7.95 -7.34
N ALA A 54 7.24 -7.48 -6.10
CA ALA A 54 7.44 -6.08 -5.78
C ALA A 54 8.82 -5.60 -6.29
N PRO A 55 8.88 -4.58 -7.15
CA PRO A 55 10.13 -4.09 -7.68
C PRO A 55 11.00 -3.44 -6.58
N VAL A 56 12.30 -3.75 -6.60
CA VAL A 56 13.28 -3.11 -5.70
C VAL A 56 13.28 -1.59 -5.87
N SER A 57 13.05 -1.10 -7.09
CA SER A 57 12.97 0.34 -7.37
C SER A 57 11.77 0.99 -6.64
N GLY A 58 10.63 0.30 -6.52
CA GLY A 58 9.47 0.75 -5.76
C GLY A 58 9.77 0.82 -4.25
N ILE A 59 10.40 -0.21 -3.69
CA ILE A 59 10.84 -0.23 -2.29
C ILE A 59 11.76 0.96 -1.98
N ARG A 60 12.72 1.24 -2.88
CA ARG A 60 13.63 2.38 -2.74
C ARG A 60 12.91 3.72 -2.91
N ALA A 61 11.97 3.80 -3.85
CA ALA A 61 11.23 5.03 -4.12
C ALA A 61 10.38 5.46 -2.92
N VAL A 62 9.65 4.53 -2.29
CA VAL A 62 8.82 4.86 -1.12
C VAL A 62 9.67 5.25 0.09
N ALA A 63 10.85 4.62 0.27
CA ALA A 63 11.80 4.99 1.31
C ALA A 63 12.38 6.39 1.09
N ALA A 64 12.75 6.73 -0.15
CA ALA A 64 13.24 8.05 -0.50
C ALA A 64 12.17 9.13 -0.34
N LEU A 65 10.92 8.82 -0.68
CA LEU A 65 9.78 9.72 -0.55
C LEU A 65 9.56 10.14 0.90
N ILE A 66 9.50 9.19 1.84
CA ILE A 66 9.32 9.53 3.26
C ILE A 66 10.54 10.25 3.85
N ALA A 67 11.76 9.94 3.38
CA ALA A 67 12.96 10.64 3.80
C ALA A 67 12.94 12.13 3.41
N ALA A 68 12.35 12.45 2.25
CA ALA A 68 12.23 13.81 1.73
C ALA A 68 10.95 14.55 2.17
N SER A 69 10.03 13.89 2.90
CA SER A 69 8.73 14.44 3.29
C SER A 69 8.65 14.69 4.81
N ASP A 70 7.84 15.68 5.20
CA ASP A 70 7.41 15.90 6.59
C ASP A 70 6.28 14.94 7.00
N ALA A 71 5.66 14.23 6.05
CA ALA A 71 4.65 13.24 6.33
C ALA A 71 5.22 12.07 7.15
N PRO A 72 4.47 11.56 8.13
CA PRO A 72 4.91 10.42 8.94
C PRO A 72 4.75 9.06 8.23
N MET A 73 4.09 9.06 7.07
CA MET A 73 3.76 7.90 6.26
C MET A 73 3.83 8.25 4.78
N ALA A 74 4.29 7.30 3.96
CA ALA A 74 4.35 7.43 2.51
C ALA A 74 3.94 6.15 1.79
N THR A 75 3.47 6.27 0.55
CA THR A 75 3.08 5.15 -0.31
C THR A 75 3.34 5.48 -1.79
N LEU A 76 3.07 4.53 -2.68
CA LEU A 76 3.18 4.70 -4.13
C LEU A 76 1.82 4.56 -4.81
N ALA A 77 1.75 5.06 -6.05
CA ALA A 77 0.63 4.84 -6.93
C ALA A 77 1.06 4.56 -8.36
N ALA A 78 0.26 3.81 -9.11
CA ALA A 78 0.40 3.58 -10.53
C ALA A 78 -0.68 4.36 -11.30
N VAL A 79 -0.38 4.78 -12.53
CA VAL A 79 -1.39 5.38 -13.41
C VAL A 79 -2.34 4.28 -13.88
N ILE A 80 -3.64 4.53 -13.76
CA ILE A 80 -4.68 3.64 -14.29
C ILE A 80 -4.78 3.86 -15.80
N GLY A 81 -4.67 2.78 -16.57
CA GLY A 81 -4.61 2.80 -18.03
C GLY A 81 -5.95 2.54 -18.73
N ASP A 82 -6.92 1.96 -18.03
CA ASP A 82 -8.20 1.56 -18.59
C ASP A 82 -9.37 1.75 -17.63
N VAL A 83 -10.59 1.71 -18.17
CA VAL A 83 -11.81 1.97 -17.39
C VAL A 83 -12.20 0.81 -16.49
N ASP A 84 -11.82 -0.42 -16.84
CA ASP A 84 -12.15 -1.61 -16.06
C ASP A 84 -11.41 -1.55 -14.72
N GLU A 85 -10.12 -1.20 -14.72
CA GLU A 85 -9.32 -0.97 -13.52
C GLU A 85 -9.85 0.24 -12.70
N LEU A 86 -10.31 1.31 -13.35
CA LEU A 86 -10.90 2.46 -12.64
C LEU A 86 -12.19 2.05 -11.89
N LEU A 87 -13.02 1.22 -12.53
CA LEU A 87 -14.31 0.78 -11.98
C LEU A 87 -14.19 -0.42 -11.03
N ASP A 88 -13.07 -1.14 -11.04
CA ASP A 88 -12.82 -2.28 -10.15
C ASP A 88 -12.70 -1.83 -8.68
N PRO A 89 -13.58 -2.27 -7.76
CA PRO A 89 -13.48 -1.95 -6.34
C PRO A 89 -12.29 -2.61 -5.62
N ASN A 90 -11.63 -3.59 -6.24
CA ASN A 90 -10.40 -4.18 -5.72
C ASN A 90 -9.17 -3.31 -6.05
N ALA A 91 -9.21 -2.55 -7.15
CA ALA A 91 -8.24 -1.51 -7.45
C ALA A 91 -8.56 -0.25 -6.62
N VAL A 92 -7.84 -0.05 -5.52
CA VAL A 92 -8.02 1.14 -4.68
C VAL A 92 -7.50 2.37 -5.42
N LYS A 93 -8.34 3.40 -5.57
CA LYS A 93 -7.96 4.68 -6.17
C LYS A 93 -7.40 5.62 -5.10
N VAL A 94 -6.49 6.48 -5.50
CA VAL A 94 -5.98 7.58 -4.67
C VAL A 94 -6.06 8.90 -5.43
N VAL A 95 -6.53 9.94 -4.73
CA VAL A 95 -6.43 11.32 -5.21
C VAL A 95 -5.40 12.06 -4.37
N VAL A 96 -4.59 12.89 -5.03
CA VAL A 96 -3.48 13.62 -4.40
C VAL A 96 -3.64 15.12 -4.59
N ASP A 97 -3.10 15.90 -3.66
CA ASP A 97 -2.99 17.35 -3.79
C ASP A 97 -1.79 17.75 -4.67
N ALA A 98 -1.64 19.05 -4.93
CA ALA A 98 -0.55 19.59 -5.74
C ALA A 98 0.84 19.39 -5.12
N SER A 99 0.93 19.03 -3.83
CA SER A 99 2.18 18.75 -3.12
C SER A 99 2.48 17.25 -3.04
N GLY A 100 1.63 16.40 -3.63
CA GLY A 100 1.80 14.95 -3.59
C GLY A 100 1.36 14.30 -2.28
N HIS A 101 0.47 14.93 -1.50
CA HIS A 101 -0.16 14.27 -0.36
C HIS A 101 -1.50 13.67 -0.76
N ALA A 102 -1.82 12.49 -0.22
CA ALA A 102 -3.13 11.89 -0.42
C ALA A 102 -4.23 12.79 0.16
N LEU A 103 -5.22 13.13 -0.67
CA LEU A 103 -6.46 13.75 -0.25
C LEU A 103 -7.45 12.68 0.24
N TYR A 104 -7.53 11.55 -0.48
CA TYR A 104 -8.44 10.45 -0.15
C TYR A 104 -8.06 9.16 -0.89
N PHE A 105 -8.35 8.02 -0.27
CA PHE A 105 -8.30 6.69 -0.89
C PHE A 105 -9.72 6.12 -0.96
N SER A 106 -10.09 5.47 -2.06
CA SER A 106 -11.43 4.91 -2.20
C SER A 106 -11.47 3.72 -3.15
N ARG A 107 -12.38 2.80 -2.89
CA ARG A 107 -12.77 1.77 -3.87
C ARG A 107 -13.66 2.34 -4.97
N ALA A 108 -14.32 3.47 -4.72
CA ALA A 108 -15.10 4.18 -5.74
C ALA A 108 -14.19 4.84 -6.80
N PRO A 109 -14.68 5.06 -8.03
CA PRO A 109 -13.92 5.74 -9.08
C PRO A 109 -13.72 7.21 -8.73
N VAL A 110 -12.52 7.56 -8.27
CA VAL A 110 -12.12 8.93 -7.89
C VAL A 110 -10.85 9.36 -8.64
N PRO A 111 -10.77 10.61 -9.14
CA PRO A 111 -11.86 11.60 -9.16
C PRO A 111 -12.97 11.20 -10.15
N TRP A 112 -14.21 11.59 -9.86
CA TRP A 112 -15.36 11.27 -10.72
C TRP A 112 -15.37 12.15 -11.98
N PRO A 113 -15.28 11.58 -13.20
CA PRO A 113 -15.34 12.35 -14.45
C PRO A 113 -16.79 12.67 -14.82
N ARG A 114 -17.33 13.74 -14.22
CA ARG A 114 -18.74 14.16 -14.31
C ARG A 114 -19.33 14.05 -15.71
N ASP A 115 -18.73 14.72 -16.69
CA ASP A 115 -19.33 14.87 -18.02
C ASP A 115 -19.16 13.60 -18.87
N ALA A 116 -18.00 12.94 -18.76
CA ALA A 116 -17.73 11.70 -19.50
C ALA A 116 -18.62 10.55 -19.02
N PHE A 117 -18.68 10.32 -17.70
CA PHE A 117 -19.49 9.23 -17.11
C PHE A 117 -20.99 9.51 -17.09
N ALA A 118 -21.42 10.74 -17.41
CA ALA A 118 -22.81 11.05 -17.73
C ALA A 118 -23.20 10.52 -19.13
N THR A 119 -22.22 10.34 -20.02
CA THR A 119 -22.45 9.91 -21.41
C THR A 119 -22.17 8.42 -21.61
N CYS A 120 -20.98 7.94 -21.22
CA CYS A 120 -20.54 6.55 -21.41
C CYS A 120 -19.53 6.17 -20.32
N ARG A 121 -19.55 4.91 -19.90
CA ARG A 121 -18.64 4.36 -18.87
C ARG A 121 -17.76 3.23 -19.40
N ASP A 122 -17.68 3.10 -20.72
CA ASP A 122 -17.00 1.98 -21.40
C ASP A 122 -15.59 2.37 -21.88
N SER A 123 -15.14 3.60 -21.56
CA SER A 123 -13.80 4.07 -21.89
C SER A 123 -13.26 5.02 -20.83
N LEU A 124 -11.93 5.02 -20.67
CA LEU A 124 -11.26 5.93 -19.77
C LEU A 124 -11.31 7.35 -20.36
N PRO A 125 -11.82 8.36 -19.63
CA PRO A 125 -11.96 9.70 -20.21
C PRO A 125 -10.61 10.36 -20.49
N ALA A 126 -10.52 11.06 -21.62
CA ALA A 126 -9.31 11.81 -21.99
C ALA A 126 -9.02 12.96 -21.01
N GLY A 127 -7.73 13.19 -20.74
CA GLY A 127 -7.25 14.35 -19.97
C GLY A 127 -7.38 14.24 -18.45
N GLY A 128 -7.90 13.13 -17.91
CA GLY A 128 -7.84 12.85 -16.47
C GLY A 128 -6.60 12.05 -16.08
N LEU A 129 -6.23 12.15 -14.80
CA LEU A 129 -5.20 11.33 -14.16
C LEU A 129 -5.87 10.54 -13.04
N TRP A 130 -5.98 9.23 -13.24
CA TRP A 130 -6.42 8.29 -12.20
C TRP A 130 -5.23 7.49 -11.71
N LEU A 131 -5.16 7.35 -10.40
CA LEU A 131 -4.05 6.67 -9.74
C LEU A 131 -4.61 5.49 -8.96
N ARG A 132 -4.05 4.31 -9.21
CA ARG A 132 -4.24 3.13 -8.37
C ARG A 132 -3.19 3.16 -7.27
N HIS A 133 -3.64 3.10 -6.03
CA HIS A 133 -2.79 2.92 -4.86
C HIS A 133 -2.05 1.57 -4.90
N ILE A 134 -0.77 1.58 -4.51
CA ILE A 134 0.06 0.39 -4.36
C ILE A 134 0.27 0.15 -2.86
N GLY A 135 -0.06 -1.05 -2.37
CA GLY A 135 -0.06 -1.44 -0.96
C GLY A 135 1.31 -1.48 -0.24
N ILE A 136 2.32 -0.81 -0.80
CA ILE A 136 3.61 -0.61 -0.17
C ILE A 136 3.61 0.70 0.61
N TYR A 137 4.11 0.64 1.85
CA TYR A 137 4.13 1.79 2.72
C TYR A 137 5.50 1.99 3.34
N ALA A 138 5.89 3.24 3.53
CA ALA A 138 6.97 3.61 4.42
C ALA A 138 6.42 4.39 5.61
N TYR A 139 7.00 4.16 6.79
CA TYR A 139 6.62 4.80 8.05
C TYR A 139 7.87 5.28 8.77
N ARG A 140 7.70 6.31 9.60
CA ARG A 140 8.64 6.57 10.70
C ARG A 140 8.30 5.63 11.85
N ALA A 141 9.29 4.99 12.47
CA ALA A 141 9.04 3.98 13.52
C ALA A 141 8.24 4.55 14.70
N GLY A 142 8.47 5.81 15.08
CA GLY A 142 7.68 6.48 16.12
C GLY A 142 6.20 6.60 15.74
N PHE A 143 5.91 6.85 14.45
CA PHE A 143 4.54 6.93 13.96
C PHE A 143 3.80 5.58 13.97
N LEU A 144 4.50 4.44 13.88
CA LEU A 144 3.87 3.13 14.04
C LEU A 144 3.21 2.99 15.42
N GLN A 145 3.82 3.57 16.47
CA GLN A 145 3.23 3.57 17.81
C GLN A 145 2.01 4.49 17.88
N THR A 146 2.09 5.66 17.26
CA THR A 146 0.93 6.55 17.11
C THR A 146 -0.21 5.85 16.38
N PHE A 147 0.08 5.16 15.27
CA PHE A 147 -0.91 4.42 14.49
C PHE A 147 -1.61 3.35 15.30
N ALA A 148 -0.86 2.50 15.99
CA ALA A 148 -1.41 1.41 16.80
C ALA A 148 -2.25 1.92 17.98
N ALA A 149 -2.01 3.15 18.45
CA ALA A 149 -2.80 3.77 19.51
C ALA A 149 -4.07 4.48 19.01
N MET A 150 -4.20 4.72 17.70
CA MET A 150 -5.39 5.35 17.13
C MET A 150 -6.57 4.36 17.11
N PRO A 151 -7.79 4.80 17.50
CA PRO A 151 -8.97 3.97 17.31
C PRO A 151 -9.21 3.73 15.81
N PRO A 152 -9.83 2.60 15.42
CA PRO A 152 -10.25 2.39 14.04
C PRO A 152 -11.09 3.57 13.52
N GLY A 153 -10.78 4.00 12.31
CA GLY A 153 -11.46 5.09 11.64
C GLY A 153 -12.86 4.72 11.16
N ARG A 154 -13.73 5.72 11.00
CA ARG A 154 -15.07 5.50 10.44
C ARG A 154 -14.96 5.20 8.94
N LEU A 155 -14.14 5.97 8.21
CA LEU A 155 -13.91 5.77 6.78
C LEU A 155 -13.11 4.49 6.53
N GLU A 156 -12.10 4.21 7.38
CA GLU A 156 -11.39 2.92 7.37
C GLU A 156 -12.38 1.75 7.41
N SER A 157 -13.36 1.78 8.32
CA SER A 157 -14.33 0.69 8.48
C SER A 157 -15.29 0.56 7.30
N ILE A 158 -15.67 1.68 6.66
CA ILE A 158 -16.60 1.68 5.51
C ILE A 158 -15.90 1.18 4.24
N GLU A 159 -14.70 1.68 3.96
CA GLU A 159 -13.94 1.34 2.76
C GLU A 159 -13.11 0.07 2.93
N SER A 160 -12.93 -0.41 4.17
CA SER A 160 -11.98 -1.47 4.51
C SER A 160 -10.56 -1.12 4.02
N LEU A 161 -10.07 0.06 4.45
CA LEU A 161 -8.78 0.65 4.07
C LEU A 161 -8.08 1.29 5.28
N GLU A 162 -7.07 0.63 5.83
CA GLU A 162 -6.39 1.02 7.08
C GLU A 162 -5.74 2.41 7.04
N GLN A 163 -5.24 2.82 5.86
CA GLN A 163 -4.60 4.11 5.68
C GLN A 163 -5.57 5.29 5.83
N LEU A 164 -6.88 5.08 5.76
CA LEU A 164 -7.86 6.13 6.02
C LEU A 164 -7.87 6.56 7.49
N ARG A 165 -7.48 5.69 8.43
CA ARG A 165 -7.31 6.04 9.85
C ARG A 165 -6.34 7.21 10.03
N VAL A 166 -5.27 7.22 9.23
CA VAL A 166 -4.22 8.26 9.25
C VAL A 166 -4.78 9.59 8.77
N LEU A 167 -5.53 9.58 7.66
CA LEU A 167 -6.17 10.79 7.12
C LEU A 167 -7.26 11.31 8.08
N GLU A 168 -8.08 10.44 8.65
CA GLU A 168 -9.14 10.80 9.62
C GLU A 168 -8.56 11.45 10.89
N ALA A 169 -7.37 11.00 11.32
CA ALA A 169 -6.66 11.60 12.45
C ALA A 169 -5.91 12.90 12.10
N GLY A 170 -6.00 13.38 10.85
CA GLY A 170 -5.42 14.65 10.40
C GLY A 170 -3.95 14.57 10.00
N TYR A 171 -3.38 13.37 9.89
CA TYR A 171 -2.02 13.18 9.38
C TYR A 171 -1.99 13.15 7.85
N ARG A 172 -0.84 13.51 7.29
CA ARG A 172 -0.60 13.44 5.85
C ARG A 172 -0.01 12.09 5.47
N ILE A 173 -0.30 11.66 4.24
CA ILE A 173 0.38 10.53 3.59
C ILE A 173 1.01 11.07 2.31
N ALA A 174 2.33 10.96 2.18
CA ALA A 174 3.01 11.29 0.94
C ALA A 174 2.79 10.21 -0.11
N VAL A 175 2.55 10.60 -1.36
CA VAL A 175 2.29 9.69 -2.48
C VAL A 175 3.16 10.09 -3.66
N ALA A 176 3.86 9.13 -4.25
CA ALA A 176 4.57 9.32 -5.51
C ALA A 176 4.17 8.26 -6.54
N GLY A 177 4.38 8.57 -7.81
CA GLY A 177 4.27 7.58 -8.88
C GLY A 177 5.33 6.48 -8.72
N THR A 178 4.95 5.23 -8.97
CA THR A 178 5.90 4.13 -9.04
C THR A 178 6.88 4.34 -10.20
N PRO A 179 8.20 4.12 -10.00
CA PRO A 179 9.21 4.34 -11.06
C PRO A 179 9.14 3.28 -12.17
N GLU A 180 8.61 2.09 -11.87
CA GLU A 180 8.36 1.03 -12.84
C GLU A 180 7.06 0.30 -12.51
N ALA A 181 6.64 -0.60 -13.40
CA ALA A 181 5.43 -1.39 -13.20
C ALA A 181 5.49 -2.16 -11.87
N PHE A 182 4.45 -2.01 -11.06
CA PHE A 182 4.31 -2.70 -9.79
C PHE A 182 3.23 -3.77 -9.95
N PRO A 183 3.61 -5.05 -10.10
CA PRO A 183 2.66 -6.14 -10.35
C PRO A 183 1.66 -6.29 -9.19
N PRO A 184 0.44 -6.78 -9.44
CA PRO A 184 -0.52 -7.07 -8.38
C PRO A 184 0.00 -8.18 -7.45
N GLY A 185 -0.46 -8.16 -6.20
CA GLY A 185 -0.21 -9.21 -5.21
C GLY A 185 -0.97 -10.50 -5.51
N VAL A 186 -0.89 -11.44 -4.57
CA VAL A 186 -1.51 -12.77 -4.66
C VAL A 186 -2.55 -12.94 -3.57
N ASP A 187 -3.80 -12.61 -3.88
CA ASP A 187 -4.94 -12.71 -2.96
C ASP A 187 -5.90 -13.85 -3.29
N THR A 188 -5.94 -14.26 -4.56
CA THR A 188 -6.86 -15.28 -5.09
C THR A 188 -6.12 -16.44 -5.77
N PRO A 189 -6.77 -17.60 -5.95
CA PRO A 189 -6.19 -18.72 -6.72
C PRO A 189 -5.79 -18.33 -8.15
N ASP A 190 -6.54 -17.42 -8.78
CA ASP A 190 -6.22 -16.93 -10.13
C ASP A 190 -4.97 -16.05 -10.12
N ASP A 191 -4.75 -15.28 -9.05
CA ASP A 191 -3.54 -14.48 -8.87
C ASP A 191 -2.32 -15.39 -8.69
N LEU A 192 -2.47 -16.47 -7.91
CA LEU A 192 -1.42 -17.47 -7.75
C LEU A 192 -1.06 -18.12 -9.10
N ALA A 193 -2.06 -18.52 -9.88
CA ALA A 193 -1.81 -19.09 -11.20
C ALA A 193 -1.11 -18.09 -12.15
N ARG A 194 -1.44 -16.79 -12.06
CA ARG A 194 -0.72 -15.74 -12.81
C ARG A 194 0.73 -15.61 -12.32
N ALA A 195 0.94 -15.60 -11.01
CA ALA A 195 2.25 -15.51 -10.39
C ALA A 195 3.16 -16.68 -10.78
N GLU A 196 2.64 -17.91 -10.78
CA GLU A 196 3.38 -19.11 -11.19
C GLU A 196 3.80 -19.05 -12.66
N ARG A 197 2.91 -18.60 -13.56
CA ARG A 197 3.25 -18.40 -14.98
C ARG A 197 4.33 -17.34 -15.16
N HIS A 198 4.25 -16.23 -14.42
CA HIS A 198 5.25 -15.18 -14.46
C HIS A 198 6.63 -15.68 -13.96
N LEU A 199 6.65 -16.39 -12.83
CA LEU A 199 7.87 -16.97 -12.27
C LEU A 199 8.50 -18.00 -13.22
N ALA A 200 7.69 -18.82 -13.89
CA ALA A 200 8.18 -19.76 -14.90
C ALA A 200 8.82 -19.04 -16.09
N ALA A 201 8.23 -17.94 -16.56
CA ALA A 201 8.78 -17.13 -17.65
C ALA A 201 10.10 -16.43 -17.28
N MET A 202 10.27 -16.00 -16.02
CA MET A 202 11.51 -15.38 -15.54
C MET A 202 12.68 -16.37 -15.42
N ARG A 203 12.40 -17.66 -15.28
CA ARG A 203 13.40 -18.72 -15.12
C ARG A 203 13.84 -19.37 -16.43
N ALA A 204 13.11 -19.09 -17.52
CA ALA A 204 13.41 -19.57 -18.87
C ALA A 204 14.44 -18.67 -19.56
#